data_AF-A0A519QPG1-F1
#
_entry.id   AF-A0A519QPG1-F1
#
_cell.length_a   1.000
_cell.length_b   1.000
_cell.length_c   1.000
_cell.angle_alpha   90.00
_cell.angle_beta   90.00
_cell.angle_gamma   90.00
#
_symmetry.space_group_name_H-M   'P 1'
#
loop_
_entity.id
_entity.type
_entity.pdbx_description
1 polymer ?
#
loop_
_entity_poly.entity_id
_entity_poly.type
_entity_poly.pdbx_seq_one_letter_code
_entity_poly.pdbx_strand_id
1 'polypeptide(L)' 'MATEDPALSRPQRRLLRRIYNGRTVPIIIDDRPFLTYKDASRYLEALAPEAREAAYAEMKRQAK' A
#
# COMPACT_ATOMS: atom_id res chain seq x y z
N MET A 1 24.81 0.54 -10.83
CA MET A 1 23.88 1.35 -10.01
C MET A 1 22.47 1.04 -10.45
N ALA A 2 21.75 0.16 -9.75
CA ALA A 2 20.36 -0.12 -10.05
C ALA A 2 19.49 0.92 -9.33
N THR A 3 19.34 2.11 -9.92
CA THR A 3 18.25 3.03 -9.58
C THR A 3 16.99 2.54 -10.27
N GLU A 4 16.52 1.36 -9.88
CA GLU A 4 15.13 1.02 -10.03
C GLU A 4 14.47 1.33 -8.69
N ASP A 5 14.01 2.57 -8.55
CA ASP A 5 13.01 2.91 -7.53
C ASP A 5 11.63 3.01 -8.23
N PRO A 6 11.05 1.89 -8.74
CA PRO A 6 9.65 1.86 -9.02
C PRO A 6 8.99 1.79 -7.65
N ALA A 7 8.60 2.94 -7.11
CA ALA A 7 8.17 3.12 -5.73
C ALA A 7 7.18 2.05 -5.22
N LEU A 8 6.44 1.35 -6.09
CA LEU A 8 5.86 0.05 -5.75
C LEU A 8 6.18 -0.99 -6.82
N SER A 9 6.58 -2.19 -6.39
CA SER A 9 6.80 -3.33 -7.27
C SER A 9 5.50 -3.81 -7.92
N ARG A 10 5.59 -4.45 -9.10
CA ARG A 10 4.44 -5.08 -9.79
C ARG A 10 3.62 -6.01 -8.88
N PRO A 11 4.21 -6.92 -8.06
CA PRO A 11 3.44 -7.75 -7.15
C PRO A 11 2.72 -6.96 -6.05
N GLN A 12 3.35 -5.92 -5.48
CA GLN A 12 2.70 -5.06 -4.48
C GLN A 12 1.46 -4.35 -5.07
N ARG A 13 1.59 -3.76 -6.26
CA ARG A 13 0.46 -3.10 -6.95
C ARG A 13 -0.69 -4.05 -7.22
N ARG A 14 -0.40 -5.29 -7.64
CA ARG A 14 -1.44 -6.31 -7.90
C ARG A 14 -2.18 -6.68 -6.62
N LEU A 15 -1.46 -6.88 -5.51
CA LEU A 15 -2.09 -7.21 -4.23
C LEU A 15 -2.95 -6.04 -3.73
N LEU A 16 -2.42 -4.82 -3.73
CA LEU A 16 -3.15 -3.63 -3.29
C LEU A 16 -4.45 -3.45 -4.07
N ARG A 17 -4.43 -3.62 -5.41
CA ARG A 17 -5.67 -3.58 -6.19
C ARG A 17 -6.68 -4.63 -5.69
N ARG A 18 -6.25 -5.86 -5.41
CA ARG A 18 -7.15 -6.90 -4.90
C ARG A 18 -7.73 -6.53 -3.53
N ILE A 19 -6.92 -5.98 -2.64
CA ILE A 19 -7.34 -5.55 -1.29
C ILE A 19 -8.43 -4.48 -1.37
N TYR A 20 -8.22 -3.46 -2.20
CA TYR A 20 -9.09 -2.30 -2.27
C TYR A 20 -10.24 -2.45 -3.29
N ASN A 21 -10.21 -3.43 -4.17
CA ASN A 21 -11.28 -3.64 -5.15
C ASN A 21 -12.55 -4.09 -4.45
N GLY A 22 -13.58 -3.23 -4.45
CA GLY A 22 -14.86 -3.49 -3.80
C GLY A 22 -14.83 -3.37 -2.27
N ARG A 23 -13.76 -2.82 -1.68
CA ARG A 23 -13.66 -2.69 -0.23
C ARG A 23 -14.53 -1.54 0.29
N THR A 24 -15.31 -1.83 1.33
CA THR A 24 -16.20 -0.86 2.01
C THR A 24 -15.71 -0.48 3.41
N VAL A 25 -14.76 -1.24 3.96
CA VAL A 25 -14.16 -1.00 5.28
C VAL A 25 -12.75 -0.42 5.10
N PRO A 26 -12.44 0.76 5.66
CA PRO A 26 -11.12 1.35 5.51
C PRO A 26 -10.04 0.49 6.18
N ILE A 27 -8.84 0.48 5.60
CA ILE A 27 -7.62 0.00 6.26
C ILE A 27 -6.96 1.19 6.94
N ILE A 28 -6.63 1.08 8.21
CA ILE A 28 -6.04 2.18 8.99
C ILE A 28 -4.54 1.97 9.07
N ILE A 29 -3.75 2.89 8.51
CA ILE A 29 -2.28 2.88 8.61
C ILE A 29 -1.84 4.24 9.09
N ASP A 30 -1.01 4.29 10.14
CA ASP A 30 -0.54 5.54 10.76
C ASP A 30 -1.70 6.51 11.07
N ASP A 31 -2.76 5.98 11.69
CA ASP A 31 -4.03 6.67 12.00
C ASP A 31 -4.79 7.26 10.80
N ARG A 32 -4.41 6.91 9.57
CA ARG A 32 -5.10 7.33 8.35
C ARG A 32 -5.94 6.22 7.75
N PRO A 33 -7.23 6.47 7.48
CA PRO A 33 -8.08 5.52 6.78
C PRO A 33 -7.83 5.55 5.27
N PHE A 34 -7.67 4.36 4.69
CA PHE A 34 -7.57 4.14 3.25
C PHE A 34 -8.71 3.24 2.79
N LEU A 35 -9.49 3.73 1.82
CA LEU A 35 -10.56 2.97 1.16
C LEU A 35 -10.24 2.61 -0.29
N THR A 36 -9.33 3.35 -0.92
CA THR A 36 -9.05 3.20 -2.35
C THR A 36 -7.62 2.77 -2.59
N TYR A 37 -7.43 1.98 -3.65
CA TYR A 37 -6.11 1.63 -4.16
C TYR A 37 -5.25 2.87 -4.43
N LYS A 38 -5.86 3.91 -5.00
CA LYS A 38 -5.14 5.12 -5.43
C LYS A 38 -4.57 5.89 -4.24
N ASP A 39 -5.34 6.03 -3.17
CA ASP A 39 -4.90 6.75 -1.98
C ASP A 39 -3.82 5.95 -1.24
N ALA A 40 -4.03 4.63 -1.09
CA ALA A 40 -3.07 3.74 -0.48
C ALA A 40 -1.75 3.66 -1.27
N SER A 41 -1.81 3.57 -2.61
CA SER A 41 -0.60 3.53 -3.43
C SER A 41 0.16 4.85 -3.35
N ARG A 42 -0.54 5.98 -3.39
CA ARG A 42 0.09 7.31 -3.29
C ARG A 42 0.75 7.51 -1.93
N TYR A 43 0.13 7.01 -0.86
CA TYR A 43 0.71 7.00 0.48
C TYR A 43 2.01 6.21 0.51
N LEU A 44 1.98 4.96 0.06
CA LEU A 44 3.15 4.08 0.04
C LEU A 44 4.29 4.63 -0.82
N GLU A 45 3.99 5.24 -1.96
CA GLU A 45 5.00 5.83 -2.85
C GLU A 45 5.68 7.07 -2.22
N ALA A 46 5.00 7.78 -1.33
CA ALA A 46 5.56 8.94 -0.61
C ALA A 46 6.44 8.56 0.59
N LEU A 47 6.40 7.30 1.03
CA LEU A 47 7.20 6.80 2.14
C LEU A 47 8.62 6.40 1.71
N ALA A 48 9.55 6.49 2.67
CA ALA A 48 10.86 5.86 2.57
C ALA A 48 10.72 4.33 2.40
N PRO A 49 11.67 3.65 1.74
CA PRO A 49 11.56 2.22 1.43
C PRO A 49 11.24 1.33 2.64
N GLU A 50 11.87 1.59 3.78
CA GLU A 50 11.68 0.81 5.02
C GLU A 50 10.26 1.00 5.58
N ALA A 51 9.79 2.25 5.63
CA ALA A 51 8.44 2.59 6.09
C ALA A 51 7.37 2.06 5.13
N ARG A 52 7.65 2.06 3.82
CA ARG A 52 6.77 1.53 2.78
C ARG A 52 6.52 0.04 2.97
N GLU A 53 7.58 -0.75 3.19
CA GLU A 53 7.42 -2.19 3.40
C GLU A 53 6.64 -2.50 4.69
N ALA A 54 6.89 -1.75 5.77
CA ALA A 54 6.13 -1.89 7.02
C ALA A 54 4.65 -1.57 6.84
N ALA A 55 4.33 -0.43 6.20
CA ALA A 55 2.96 -0.02 5.89
C ALA A 55 2.26 -1.02 4.96
N TYR A 56 2.95 -1.52 3.93
CA TYR A 56 2.41 -2.54 3.02
C TYR A 56 2.11 -3.86 3.74
N ALA A 57 3.01 -4.32 4.62
CA ALA A 57 2.79 -5.51 5.43
C ALA A 57 1.57 -5.34 6.35
N GLU A 58 1.41 -4.16 6.95
CA GLU A 58 0.25 -3.85 7.79
C GLU A 58 -1.06 -3.80 6.99
N MET A 59 -1.09 -3.15 5.83
CA MET A 59 -2.25 -3.18 4.93
C MET A 59 -2.64 -4.61 4.57
N LYS A 60 -1.66 -5.47 4.31
CA LYS A 60 -1.89 -6.89 4.02
C LYS A 60 -2.45 -7.64 5.22
N ARG A 61 -2.02 -7.33 6.46
CA ARG A 61 -2.54 -7.95 7.69
C ARG A 61 -4.01 -7.58 7.93
N GLN A 62 -4.38 -6.32 7.72
CA GLN A 62 -5.75 -5.83 7.92
C GLN A 62 -6.71 -6.17 6.76
N ALA A 63 -6.18 -6.56 5.60
CA ALA A 63 -6.97 -7.01 4.47
C ALA A 63 -7.59 -8.42 4.63
N LYS A 64 -7.27 -9.11 5.73
CA LYS A 64 -7.84 -10.42 6.08
C LYS A 64 -9.32 -10.35 6.45
#